data_AF-A0A5C0DZQ1-F1
#
_entry.id   AF-A0A5C0DZQ1-F1
#
_cell.length_a   1.000
_cell.length_b   1.000
_cell.length_c   1.000
_cell.angle_alpha   90.00
_cell.angle_beta   90.00
_cell.angle_gamma   90.00
#
_symmetry.space_group_name_H-M   'P 1'
#
loop_
_entity.id
_entity.type
_entity.pdbx_description
1 polymer ?
#
loop_
_entity_poly.entity_id
_entity_poly.type
_entity_poly.pdbx_seq_one_letter_code
_entity_poly.pdbx_strand_id
1 'polypeptide(L)'
;MFSTKDLELKKIDHLGIVAGIVDSIGIVEIINNLVGSEPGEKVSTGQVVKAMILNGLSMMSQPLYMFPKFFELIACEHLIGVGVKAEYLNDDKQG
;
A
#
# COMPACT_ATOMS: atom_id res chain seq x y z
N MET A 1 -27.82 -8.93 13.50
CA MET A 1 -28.13 -7.83 12.57
C MET A 1 -26.93 -6.90 12.61
N PHE A 2 -26.14 -6.81 11.53
CA PHE A 2 -25.00 -5.90 11.49
C PHE A 2 -25.52 -4.46 11.54
N SER A 3 -24.96 -3.63 12.43
CA SER A 3 -25.25 -2.21 12.45
C SER A 3 -24.50 -1.59 11.28
N THR A 4 -25.05 -0.56 10.62
CA THR A 4 -24.33 0.17 9.57
C THR A 4 -23.02 0.80 10.06
N LYS A 5 -22.81 0.89 11.38
CA LYS A 5 -21.55 1.30 12.01
C LYS A 5 -20.41 0.28 11.84
N ASP A 6 -20.72 -0.97 11.54
CA ASP A 6 -19.72 -2.06 11.43
C ASP A 6 -19.30 -2.34 9.97
N LEU A 7 -19.84 -1.57 9.01
CA LEU A 7 -19.55 -1.72 7.59
C LEU A 7 -18.47 -0.72 7.16
N GLU A 8 -17.33 -1.23 6.72
CA GLU A 8 -16.26 -0.41 6.16
C GLU A 8 -16.22 -0.57 4.63
N LEU A 9 -16.33 0.54 3.91
CA LEU A 9 -16.24 0.57 2.45
C LEU A 9 -14.82 0.99 2.04
N LYS A 10 -14.16 0.13 1.25
CA LYS A 10 -12.81 0.37 0.70
C LYS A 10 -12.84 0.33 -0.82
N LYS A 11 -11.96 1.12 -1.44
CA LYS A 11 -11.79 1.23 -2.88
C LYS A 11 -10.70 0.28 -3.39
N ILE A 12 -11.00 -0.32 -4.54
CA ILE A 12 -10.04 -1.07 -5.36
C ILE A 12 -9.77 -0.29 -6.65
N ASP A 13 -10.82 0.16 -7.34
CA ASP A 13 -10.77 0.95 -8.59
C ASP A 13 -9.75 0.38 -9.61
N HIS A 14 -9.09 1.24 -10.37
CA HIS A 14 -8.02 0.84 -11.30
C HIS A 14 -6.75 0.37 -10.58
N LEU A 15 -6.62 0.63 -9.27
CA LEU A 15 -5.46 0.21 -8.48
C LEU A 15 -5.36 -1.31 -8.35
N GLY A 16 -6.48 -2.03 -8.46
CA GLY A 16 -6.47 -3.50 -8.53
C GLY A 16 -5.66 -4.03 -9.72
N ILE A 17 -5.79 -3.40 -10.89
CA ILE A 17 -5.03 -3.78 -12.09
C ILE A 17 -3.55 -3.45 -11.90
N VAL A 18 -3.24 -2.26 -11.37
CA VAL A 18 -1.87 -1.85 -11.09
C VAL A 18 -1.21 -2.79 -10.09
N ALA A 19 -1.90 -3.12 -8.99
CA ALA A 19 -1.41 -4.06 -7.98
C ALA A 19 -1.13 -5.44 -8.58
N GLY A 20 -2.06 -5.97 -9.39
CA GLY A 20 -1.86 -7.25 -10.06
C GLY A 20 -0.67 -7.28 -11.01
N ILE A 21 -0.39 -6.17 -11.72
CA ILE A 21 0.81 -6.05 -12.56
C ILE A 21 2.08 -6.02 -11.69
N VAL A 22 2.09 -5.24 -10.61
CA VAL A 22 3.22 -5.18 -9.67
C VAL A 22 3.53 -6.56 -9.10
N ASP A 23 2.50 -7.31 -8.70
CA ASP A 23 2.63 -8.68 -8.19
C ASP A 23 3.11 -9.65 -9.27
N SER A 24 2.61 -9.53 -10.50
CA SER A 24 3.04 -10.39 -11.62
C SER A 24 4.51 -10.18 -12.00
N ILE A 25 5.05 -8.98 -11.78
CA ILE A 25 6.47 -8.68 -12.01
C ILE A 25 7.35 -9.15 -10.83
N GLY A 26 6.77 -9.33 -9.63
CA GLY A 26 7.51 -9.71 -8.43
C GLY A 26 8.35 -8.56 -7.84
N ILE A 27 7.89 -7.32 -8.01
CA ILE A 27 8.64 -6.12 -7.57
C ILE A 27 8.89 -6.13 -6.06
N VAL A 28 7.91 -6.56 -5.26
CA VAL A 28 8.01 -6.58 -3.79
C VAL A 28 9.14 -7.49 -3.35
N GLU A 29 9.20 -8.70 -3.91
CA GLU A 29 10.19 -9.72 -3.61
C GLU A 29 11.59 -9.27 -4.04
N ILE A 30 11.71 -8.71 -5.25
CA ILE A 30 12.98 -8.18 -5.77
C ILE A 30 13.53 -7.11 -4.82
N ILE A 31 12.70 -6.16 -4.38
CA ILE A 31 13.13 -5.07 -3.49
C ILE A 31 13.51 -5.60 -2.12
N ASN A 32 12.68 -6.47 -1.52
CA ASN A 32 12.97 -7.06 -0.21
C ASN A 32 14.28 -7.86 -0.24
N ASN A 33 14.60 -8.54 -1.34
CA ASN A 33 15.87 -9.26 -1.49
C ASN A 33 17.08 -8.33 -1.62
N LEU A 34 16.91 -7.13 -2.19
CA LEU A 34 18.00 -6.16 -2.40
C LEU A 34 18.27 -5.31 -1.16
N VAL A 35 17.21 -4.90 -0.45
CA VAL A 35 17.29 -3.99 0.70
C VAL A 35 17.35 -4.75 2.02
N GLY A 36 16.73 -5.92 2.09
CA GLY A 36 16.53 -6.67 3.34
C GLY A 36 15.29 -6.19 4.09
N SER A 37 15.19 -6.59 5.36
CA SER A 37 14.13 -6.15 6.27
C SER A 37 14.70 -6.07 7.69
N GLU A 38 14.28 -5.07 8.44
CA GLU A 38 14.68 -4.90 9.84
C GLU A 38 13.68 -5.53 10.83
N PRO A 39 14.16 -6.06 11.97
CA PRO A 39 13.29 -6.53 13.04
C PRO A 39 12.35 -5.41 13.53
N GLY A 40 11.05 -5.68 13.56
CA GLY A 40 10.04 -4.72 14.01
C GLY A 40 9.44 -3.85 12.90
N GLU A 41 9.82 -4.06 11.64
CA GLU A 41 9.13 -3.46 10.50
C GLU A 41 7.64 -3.87 10.45
N LYS A 42 6.76 -2.86 10.43
CA LYS A 42 5.31 -3.07 10.24
C LYS A 42 4.93 -3.36 8.78
N VAL A 43 5.74 -2.87 7.86
CA VAL A 43 5.62 -3.02 6.40
C VAL A 43 7.02 -3.11 5.83
N SER A 44 7.22 -4.01 4.87
CA SER A 44 8.50 -4.20 4.19
C SER A 44 8.77 -3.10 3.16
N THR A 45 10.03 -2.86 2.81
CA THR A 45 10.41 -1.87 1.79
C THR A 45 9.73 -2.14 0.45
N GLY A 46 9.61 -3.40 0.02
CA GLY A 46 8.90 -3.76 -1.20
C GLY A 46 7.42 -3.37 -1.15
N GLN A 47 6.76 -3.55 -0.01
CA GLN A 47 5.38 -3.10 0.18
C GLN A 47 5.25 -1.57 0.17
N VAL A 48 6.21 -0.86 0.75
CA VAL A 48 6.27 0.62 0.68
C VAL A 48 6.37 1.06 -0.77
N VAL A 49 7.26 0.46 -1.57
CA VAL A 49 7.40 0.81 -2.99
C VAL A 49 6.15 0.45 -3.79
N LYS A 50 5.52 -0.70 -3.53
CA LYS A 50 4.22 -1.03 -4.12
C LYS A 50 3.18 0.05 -3.80
N ALA A 51 3.10 0.50 -2.55
CA ALA A 51 2.20 1.56 -2.14
C ALA A 51 2.52 2.91 -2.83
N MET A 52 3.80 3.24 -3.02
CA MET A 52 4.21 4.42 -3.79
C MET A 52 3.79 4.34 -5.25
N ILE A 53 3.90 3.17 -5.89
CA ILE A 53 3.43 2.96 -7.27
C ILE A 53 1.91 3.17 -7.35
N LEU A 54 1.16 2.63 -6.39
CA LEU A 54 -0.29 2.83 -6.33
C LEU A 54 -0.67 4.30 -6.13
N ASN A 55 -0.01 5.00 -5.21
CA ASN A 55 -0.19 6.43 -4.98
C ASN A 55 0.20 7.27 -6.20
N GLY A 56 1.28 6.89 -6.89
CA GLY A 56 1.74 7.61 -8.07
C GLY A 56 0.85 7.46 -9.29
N LEU A 57 0.16 6.31 -9.40
CA LEU A 57 -0.75 6.00 -10.51
C LEU A 57 -2.22 6.26 -10.16
N SER A 58 -2.53 6.78 -8.98
CA SER A 58 -3.89 7.14 -8.56
C SER A 58 -4.34 8.54 -8.99
N MET A 59 -3.65 9.16 -9.96
CA MET A 59 -3.97 10.47 -10.55
C MET A 59 -3.81 11.71 -9.62
N MET A 60 -3.05 11.61 -8.54
CA MET A 60 -2.79 12.74 -7.62
C MET A 60 -1.50 13.48 -8.00
N SER A 61 -1.47 14.80 -7.81
CA SER A 61 -0.34 15.70 -8.16
C SER A 61 0.90 15.55 -7.27
N GLN A 62 0.92 14.61 -6.33
CA GLN A 62 2.02 14.36 -5.38
C GLN A 62 2.33 12.86 -5.24
N PRO A 63 2.80 12.21 -6.33
CA PRO A 63 2.94 10.75 -6.42
C PRO A 63 3.94 10.13 -5.43
N LEU A 64 4.92 10.92 -4.96
CA LEU A 64 6.00 10.45 -4.10
C LEU A 64 5.79 10.75 -2.61
N TYR A 65 4.76 11.50 -2.25
CA TYR A 65 4.43 11.79 -0.85
C TYR A 65 3.40 10.78 -0.35
N MET A 66 3.73 10.07 0.72
CA MET A 66 2.87 9.06 1.31
C MET A 66 2.08 9.69 2.46
N PHE A 67 0.80 10.00 2.19
CA PHE A 67 -0.11 10.47 3.23
C PHE A 67 -1.04 9.33 3.67
N PRO A 68 -1.06 8.95 4.96
CA PRO A 68 -1.98 7.91 5.46
C PRO A 68 -3.44 8.14 5.05
N LYS A 69 -3.86 9.41 4.99
CA LYS A 69 -5.20 9.83 4.60
C LYS A 69 -5.59 9.40 3.19
N PHE A 70 -4.64 9.29 2.26
CA PHE A 70 -4.90 8.73 0.93
C PHE A 70 -5.33 7.27 1.04
N PHE A 71 -4.64 6.50 1.90
CA PHE A 71 -4.84 5.07 2.07
C PHE A 71 -6.05 4.70 2.94
N GLU A 72 -6.64 5.63 3.69
CA GLU A 72 -7.82 5.37 4.54
C GLU A 72 -9.02 4.82 3.76
N LEU A 73 -9.19 5.20 2.50
CA LEU A 73 -10.27 4.71 1.65
C LEU A 73 -9.82 3.60 0.70
N ILE A 74 -8.54 3.19 0.74
CA ILE A 74 -7.97 2.17 -0.13
C ILE A 74 -7.98 0.82 0.58
N ALA A 75 -8.27 -0.25 -0.16
CA ALA A 75 -8.20 -1.61 0.39
C ALA A 75 -6.74 -2.09 0.53
N CYS A 76 -5.97 -1.46 1.43
CA CYS A 76 -4.51 -1.70 1.60
C CYS A 76 -4.17 -3.18 1.78
N GLU A 77 -4.99 -3.89 2.56
CA GLU A 77 -4.75 -5.31 2.83
C GLU A 77 -4.85 -6.19 1.58
N HIS A 78 -5.73 -5.81 0.66
CA HIS A 78 -5.94 -6.53 -0.60
C HIS A 78 -4.97 -6.08 -1.69
N LEU A 79 -4.61 -4.80 -1.70
CA LEU A 79 -3.82 -4.21 -2.78
C LEU A 79 -2.32 -4.23 -2.52
N ILE A 80 -1.89 -4.17 -1.26
CA ILE A 80 -0.47 -3.99 -0.90
C ILE A 80 0.05 -5.24 -0.18
N GLY A 81 -0.71 -5.77 0.77
CA GLY A 81 -0.39 -7.03 1.43
C GLY A 81 -1.10 -7.22 2.77
N VAL A 82 -1.14 -8.47 3.24
CA VAL A 82 -1.81 -8.87 4.49
C VAL A 82 -1.31 -8.04 5.67
N GLY A 83 -2.24 -7.53 6.49
CA GLY A 83 -1.94 -6.70 7.66
C GLY A 83 -1.46 -5.28 7.39
N VAL A 84 -1.32 -4.85 6.13
CA VAL A 84 -0.92 -3.47 5.79
C VAL A 84 -2.07 -2.51 6.12
N LYS A 85 -1.80 -1.55 7.01
CA LYS A 85 -2.73 -0.49 7.39
C LYS A 85 -2.32 0.85 6.81
N ALA A 86 -3.31 1.72 6.55
CA ALA A 86 -3.09 3.08 6.07
C ALA A 86 -2.12 3.88 6.95
N GLU A 87 -2.19 3.70 8.27
CA GLU A 87 -1.32 4.39 9.24
C GLU A 87 0.18 4.01 9.11
N TYR A 88 0.51 2.89 8.46
CA TYR A 88 1.89 2.44 8.23
C TYR A 88 2.50 3.07 6.97
N LEU A 89 1.68 3.74 6.15
CA LEU A 89 2.04 4.25 4.83
C LEU A 89 2.19 5.77 4.91
N ASN A 90 3.33 6.20 5.45
CA ASN A 90 3.69 7.60 5.69
C ASN A 90 5.15 7.88 5.31
N ASP A 91 5.52 9.16 5.23
CA ASP A 91 6.87 9.61 4.88
C ASP A 91 7.96 9.12 5.85
N ASP A 92 7.66 8.86 7.14
CA ASP A 92 8.63 8.32 8.11
C ASP A 92 9.17 6.92 7.70
N LYS A 93 8.46 6.23 6.79
CA LYS A 93 8.92 4.98 6.18
C LYS A 93 9.77 5.16 4.91
N GLN A 94 9.84 6.37 4.37
CA GLN A 94 10.64 6.67 3.18
C GLN A 94 12.08 7.12 3.52
N GLY A 95 12.34 7.48 4.78
CA GLY A 95 13.68 7.86 5.28
C GLY A 95 13.62 8.59 6.62
#